data_AF-A0A0L0NUE7-F1
#
_entry.id   AF-A0A0L0NUE7-F1
#
_cell.length_a   1.000
_cell.length_b   1.000
_cell.length_c   1.000
_cell.angle_alpha   90.00
_cell.angle_beta   90.00
_cell.angle_gamma   90.00
#
_symmetry.space_group_name_H-M   'P 1'
#
loop_
_entity.id
_entity.type
_entity.pdbx_description
1 polymer ?
#
loop_
_entity_poly.entity_id
_entity_poly.type
_entity_poly.pdbx_seq_one_letter_code
_entity_poly.pdbx_strand_id
1 'polypeptide(L)'
;MVSEKKVAGHISVSYPQLHEMVPSEEYDEDAQLYSAVNLEALQRRFKDERIPIFALDETGNGFAVVVPHFINPIAENKVAREIINLGTHITSWVALAPSPLNNGTSICKLDTNLSADQSFEIIPQMKPPHYITGIVAGITSCLFQKRQLGNASVLVLNAEGHLGFEKVDADLVMDAADLVAKYLVGEQNKTSYIKQLSARVRKINSGITLGMYL
;
A
#
# COMPACT_ATOMS: atom_id res chain seq x y z
N MET A 1 -10.05 22.96 7.48
CA MET A 1 -11.13 22.03 7.13
C MET A 1 -10.47 20.75 6.64
N VAL A 2 -10.82 19.59 7.21
CA VAL A 2 -10.38 18.30 6.66
C VAL A 2 -11.23 18.09 5.41
N SER A 3 -10.60 18.08 4.24
CA SER A 3 -11.28 17.73 3.00
C SER A 3 -11.95 16.37 3.20
N GLU A 4 -13.26 16.29 2.99
CA GLU A 4 -13.95 14.99 2.97
C GLU A 4 -13.23 14.07 1.99
N LYS A 5 -13.08 12.79 2.36
CA LYS A 5 -12.46 11.79 1.48
C LYS A 5 -13.29 11.69 0.20
N LYS A 6 -12.86 12.39 -0.85
CA LYS A 6 -13.54 12.37 -2.13
C LYS A 6 -13.05 11.18 -2.94
N VAL A 7 -13.90 10.15 -3.01
CA VAL A 7 -13.61 8.98 -3.84
C VAL A 7 -13.79 9.38 -5.30
N ALA A 8 -12.69 9.35 -6.05
CA ALA A 8 -12.65 9.69 -7.47
C ALA A 8 -12.95 8.49 -8.37
N GLY A 9 -12.73 7.27 -7.88
CA GLY A 9 -12.92 6.05 -8.64
C GLY A 9 -12.57 4.80 -7.84
N HIS A 10 -12.62 3.65 -8.52
CA HIS A 10 -12.28 2.36 -7.92
C HIS A 10 -11.53 1.46 -8.91
N ILE A 11 -10.57 0.68 -8.39
CA ILE A 11 -9.99 -0.46 -9.11
C ILE A 11 -10.73 -1.71 -8.65
N SER A 12 -11.33 -2.44 -9.58
CA SER A 12 -12.05 -3.69 -9.27
C SER A 12 -11.15 -4.89 -9.57
N VAL A 13 -10.95 -5.75 -8.59
CA VAL A 13 -10.25 -7.03 -8.72
C VAL A 13 -11.27 -8.15 -8.57
N SER A 14 -11.33 -9.03 -9.56
CA SER A 14 -12.22 -10.19 -9.54
C SER A 14 -11.50 -11.46 -10.00
N TYR A 15 -11.96 -12.60 -9.50
CA TYR A 15 -11.41 -13.92 -9.80
C TYR A 15 -12.46 -14.81 -10.51
N PRO A 16 -12.77 -14.53 -11.79
CA PRO A 16 -13.86 -15.21 -12.49
C PRO A 16 -13.69 -16.74 -12.57
N GLN A 17 -12.45 -17.23 -12.59
CA GLN A 17 -12.14 -18.67 -12.64
C GLN A 17 -12.67 -19.45 -11.42
N LEU A 18 -12.88 -18.78 -10.27
CA LEU A 18 -13.45 -19.43 -9.09
C LEU A 18 -14.96 -19.68 -9.22
N HIS A 19 -15.64 -18.96 -10.12
CA HIS A 19 -17.05 -19.17 -10.40
C HIS A 19 -17.30 -20.27 -11.43
N GLU A 20 -16.29 -20.61 -12.24
CA GLU A 20 -16.35 -21.69 -13.24
C GLU A 20 -16.08 -23.08 -12.65
N MET A 21 -15.61 -23.17 -11.40
CA MET A 21 -15.29 -24.43 -10.70
C MET A 21 -16.49 -25.17 -10.12
N VAL A 22 -17.73 -24.72 -10.36
CA VAL A 22 -18.94 -25.43 -9.89
C VAL A 22 -19.13 -26.68 -10.78
N PRO A 23 -18.94 -27.91 -10.26
CA PRO A 23 -19.02 -29.11 -11.09
C PRO A 23 -20.47 -29.38 -11.49
N SER A 24 -20.69 -29.59 -12.79
CA SER A 24 -21.87 -30.27 -13.29
C SER A 24 -21.67 -31.79 -13.15
N GLU A 25 -22.63 -32.45 -12.49
CA GLU A 25 -23.00 -33.85 -12.69
C GLU A 25 -22.04 -34.95 -12.17
N GLU A 26 -22.13 -35.24 -10.86
CA GLU A 26 -22.41 -36.59 -10.30
C GLU A 26 -22.72 -36.42 -8.80
N TYR A 27 -23.87 -36.92 -8.35
CA TYR A 27 -24.34 -36.76 -6.96
C TYR A 27 -23.66 -37.77 -6.02
N ASP A 28 -22.45 -37.43 -5.58
CA ASP A 28 -21.82 -38.01 -4.40
C ASP A 28 -21.81 -36.96 -3.28
N GLU A 29 -22.62 -37.18 -2.24
CA GLU A 29 -22.84 -36.24 -1.13
C GLU A 29 -21.53 -35.88 -0.40
N ASP A 30 -20.61 -36.83 -0.25
CA ASP A 30 -19.33 -36.61 0.42
C ASP A 30 -18.41 -35.76 -0.47
N ALA A 31 -18.33 -36.06 -1.77
CA ALA A 31 -17.56 -35.27 -2.72
C ALA A 31 -18.08 -33.82 -2.83
N GLN A 32 -19.40 -33.64 -2.78
CA GLN A 32 -20.02 -32.31 -2.77
C GLN A 32 -19.64 -31.52 -1.51
N LEU A 33 -19.69 -32.14 -0.33
CA LEU A 33 -19.30 -31.48 0.92
C LEU A 33 -17.83 -31.02 0.87
N TYR A 34 -16.91 -31.88 0.44
CA TYR A 34 -15.49 -31.51 0.31
C TYR A 34 -15.25 -30.42 -0.73
N SER A 35 -15.96 -30.46 -1.87
CA SER A 35 -15.84 -29.43 -2.90
C SER A 35 -16.35 -28.06 -2.42
N ALA A 36 -17.47 -28.03 -1.69
CA ALA A 36 -18.05 -26.81 -1.13
C ALA A 36 -17.14 -26.17 -0.09
N VAL A 37 -16.56 -26.97 0.82
CA VAL A 37 -15.60 -26.50 1.83
C VAL A 37 -14.33 -25.93 1.17
N ASN A 38 -13.82 -26.59 0.14
CA ASN A 38 -12.66 -26.10 -0.61
C ASN A 38 -12.96 -24.80 -1.36
N LEU A 39 -14.13 -24.70 -2.00
CA LEU A 39 -14.55 -23.51 -2.74
C LEU A 39 -14.76 -22.32 -1.79
N GLU A 40 -15.35 -22.55 -0.61
CA GLU A 40 -15.48 -21.53 0.43
C GLU A 40 -14.10 -21.06 0.93
N ALA A 41 -13.17 -21.99 1.17
CA ALA A 41 -11.80 -21.65 1.56
C ALA A 41 -11.08 -20.84 0.48
N LEU A 42 -11.28 -21.16 -0.80
CA LEU A 42 -10.73 -20.41 -1.93
C LEU A 42 -11.35 -19.02 -2.05
N GLN A 43 -12.66 -18.87 -1.93
CA GLN A 43 -13.35 -17.58 -1.95
C GLN A 43 -12.92 -16.68 -0.78
N ARG A 44 -12.65 -17.25 0.40
CA ARG A 44 -12.11 -16.50 1.54
C ARG A 44 -10.68 -16.00 1.28
N ARG A 45 -9.87 -16.74 0.51
CA ARG A 45 -8.48 -16.39 0.18
C ARG A 45 -8.38 -15.42 -1.00
N PHE A 46 -9.27 -15.55 -1.98
CA PHE A 46 -9.28 -14.78 -3.22
C PHE A 46 -10.60 -14.03 -3.32
N LYS A 47 -10.73 -13.00 -2.50
CA LYS A 47 -11.92 -12.15 -2.46
C LYS A 47 -11.88 -11.15 -3.61
N ASP A 48 -13.05 -10.90 -4.17
CA ASP A 48 -13.25 -9.75 -5.03
C ASP A 48 -13.09 -8.47 -4.20
N GLU A 49 -12.27 -7.56 -4.70
CA GLU A 49 -11.89 -6.34 -3.97
C GLU A 49 -12.21 -5.10 -4.81
N ARG A 50 -12.71 -4.06 -4.14
CA ARG A 50 -12.92 -2.73 -4.72
C ARG A 50 -12.02 -1.74 -4.02
N ILE A 51 -10.90 -1.44 -4.64
CA ILE A 51 -9.89 -0.53 -4.09
C ILE A 51 -10.31 0.91 -4.42
N PRO A 52 -10.64 1.76 -3.43
CA PRO A 52 -11.00 3.15 -3.68
C PRO A 52 -9.77 3.99 -4.06
N ILE A 53 -9.97 4.90 -5.00
CA ILE A 53 -9.02 5.94 -5.39
C ILE A 53 -9.51 7.25 -4.79
N PHE A 54 -8.71 7.85 -3.91
CA PHE A 54 -9.05 9.11 -3.26
C PHE A 54 -8.40 10.27 -4.01
N ALA A 55 -9.17 11.31 -4.36
CA ALA A 55 -8.59 12.56 -4.82
C ALA A 55 -8.10 13.38 -3.62
N LEU A 56 -6.91 13.95 -3.74
CA LEU A 56 -6.32 14.82 -2.71
C LEU A 56 -6.90 16.23 -2.73
N ASP A 57 -7.29 16.71 -3.91
CA ASP A 57 -7.94 17.99 -4.12
C ASP A 57 -9.12 17.89 -5.09
N GLU A 58 -9.94 18.94 -5.16
CA GLU A 58 -11.09 19.00 -6.07
C GLU A 58 -10.68 19.15 -7.54
N THR A 59 -9.46 19.61 -7.78
CA THR A 59 -8.88 19.85 -9.10
C THR A 59 -8.32 18.59 -9.76
N GLY A 60 -8.19 17.48 -9.02
CA GLY A 60 -7.67 16.21 -9.52
C GLY A 60 -6.15 16.18 -9.71
N ASN A 61 -5.38 17.05 -9.03
CA ASN A 61 -3.93 17.12 -9.20
C ASN A 61 -3.15 16.04 -8.44
N GLY A 62 -3.84 15.22 -7.65
CA GLY A 62 -3.22 14.15 -6.89
C GLY A 62 -4.22 13.07 -6.48
N PHE A 63 -3.74 11.82 -6.48
CA PHE A 63 -4.51 10.65 -6.07
C PHE A 63 -3.77 9.89 -4.98
N ALA A 64 -4.53 9.35 -4.03
CA ALA A 64 -4.05 8.41 -3.04
C ALA A 64 -4.78 7.08 -3.20
N VAL A 65 -4.03 5.99 -3.20
CA VAL A 65 -4.56 4.63 -3.30
C VAL A 65 -3.96 3.81 -2.17
N VAL A 66 -4.82 3.17 -1.38
CA VAL A 66 -4.41 2.22 -0.34
C VAL A 66 -4.78 0.84 -0.86
N VAL A 67 -3.77 0.06 -1.23
CA VAL A 67 -3.97 -1.26 -1.84
C VAL A 67 -3.91 -2.33 -0.74
N PRO A 68 -4.93 -3.19 -0.61
CA PRO A 68 -4.89 -4.30 0.34
C PRO A 68 -3.82 -5.32 -0.07
N HIS A 69 -3.37 -6.13 0.88
CA HIS A 69 -2.48 -7.24 0.58
C HIS A 69 -3.23 -8.33 -0.21
N PHE A 70 -2.63 -8.77 -1.32
CA PHE A 70 -3.14 -9.88 -2.11
C PHE A 70 -2.30 -11.12 -1.88
N ILE A 71 -2.94 -12.23 -1.50
CA ILE A 71 -2.29 -13.55 -1.44
C ILE A 71 -1.81 -13.98 -2.84
N ASN A 72 -2.53 -13.57 -3.89
CA ASN A 72 -2.16 -13.88 -5.27
C ASN A 72 -1.16 -12.83 -5.81
N PRO A 73 0.13 -13.20 -6.02
CA PRO A 73 1.12 -12.26 -6.56
C PRO A 73 0.83 -11.84 -8.01
N ILE A 74 0.07 -12.64 -8.78
CA ILE A 74 -0.34 -12.27 -10.14
C ILE A 74 -1.36 -11.13 -10.08
N ALA A 75 -2.32 -11.20 -9.14
CA ALA A 75 -3.31 -10.15 -8.95
C ALA A 75 -2.63 -8.85 -8.50
N GLU A 76 -1.71 -8.93 -7.54
CA GLU A 76 -0.93 -7.78 -7.08
C GLU A 76 -0.17 -7.10 -8.23
N ASN A 77 0.54 -7.88 -9.05
CA ASN A 77 1.27 -7.34 -10.20
C ASN A 77 0.35 -6.73 -11.27
N LYS A 78 -0.84 -7.30 -11.48
CA LYS A 78 -1.84 -6.71 -12.38
C LYS A 78 -2.36 -5.39 -11.83
N VAL A 79 -2.69 -5.32 -10.54
CA VAL A 79 -3.12 -4.08 -9.87
C VAL A 79 -2.03 -3.01 -9.96
N ALA A 80 -0.76 -3.36 -9.74
CA ALA A 80 0.35 -2.43 -9.90
C ALA A 80 0.42 -1.81 -11.30
N ARG A 81 0.23 -2.63 -12.35
CA ARG A 81 0.21 -2.15 -13.74
C ARG A 81 -0.96 -1.21 -13.98
N GLU A 82 -2.15 -1.55 -13.49
CA GLU A 82 -3.34 -0.71 -13.64
C GLU A 82 -3.18 0.63 -12.90
N ILE A 83 -2.60 0.63 -11.70
CA ILE A 83 -2.31 1.86 -10.93
C ILE A 83 -1.45 2.82 -11.75
N ILE A 84 -0.42 2.32 -12.42
CA ILE A 84 0.48 3.16 -13.24
C ILE A 84 -0.23 3.68 -14.50
N ASN A 85 -1.32 3.04 -14.93
CA ASN A 85 -2.12 3.46 -16.07
C ASN A 85 -3.29 4.37 -15.70
N LEU A 86 -3.56 4.63 -14.40
CA LEU A 86 -4.70 5.43 -13.93
C LEU A 86 -4.72 6.87 -14.46
N GLY A 87 -3.58 7.41 -14.90
CA GLY A 87 -3.49 8.76 -15.45
C GLY A 87 -2.47 8.86 -16.57
N THR A 88 -2.82 9.61 -17.62
CA THR A 88 -1.94 9.87 -18.77
C THR A 88 -0.81 10.87 -18.45
N HIS A 89 -0.90 11.59 -17.33
CA HIS A 89 0.00 12.69 -16.97
C HIS A 89 0.52 12.64 -15.52
N ILE A 90 0.69 11.45 -14.93
CA ILE A 90 1.30 11.34 -13.59
C ILE A 90 2.79 11.64 -13.70
N THR A 91 3.21 12.77 -13.12
CA THR A 91 4.60 13.26 -13.18
C THR A 91 5.45 12.90 -11.96
N SER A 92 4.81 12.53 -10.84
CA SER A 92 5.49 12.22 -9.58
C SER A 92 4.77 11.10 -8.83
N TRP A 93 5.53 10.22 -8.19
CA TRP A 93 5.04 9.12 -7.38
C TRP A 93 5.65 9.19 -5.98
N VAL A 94 4.82 9.02 -4.96
CA VAL A 94 5.28 8.81 -3.58
C VAL A 94 4.69 7.49 -3.11
N ALA A 95 5.56 6.54 -2.76
CA ALA A 95 5.15 5.23 -2.28
C ALA A 95 5.72 4.97 -0.88
N LEU A 96 4.91 4.37 -0.01
CA LEU A 96 5.31 3.96 1.34
C LEU A 96 5.31 2.43 1.38
N ALA A 97 6.46 1.83 1.64
CA ALA A 97 6.62 0.38 1.76
C ALA A 97 7.05 -0.01 3.17
N PRO A 98 6.42 -1.01 3.80
CA PRO A 98 6.99 -1.64 4.99
C PRO A 98 8.16 -2.55 4.61
N SER A 99 9.22 -2.58 5.42
CA SER A 99 10.31 -3.57 5.31
C SER A 99 10.96 -3.76 6.67
N PRO A 100 11.44 -4.98 7.00
CA PRO A 100 12.33 -5.16 8.13
C PRO A 100 13.66 -4.45 7.84
N LEU A 101 13.91 -3.37 8.56
CA LEU A 101 15.17 -2.62 8.54
C LEU A 101 15.98 -2.97 9.78
N ASN A 102 17.31 -2.91 9.66
CA ASN A 102 18.21 -3.20 10.77
C ASN A 102 18.89 -1.91 11.27
N ASN A 103 19.70 -2.06 12.31
CA ASN A 103 20.59 -1.02 12.84
C ASN A 103 19.87 0.27 13.28
N GLY A 104 18.65 0.16 13.78
CA GLY A 104 17.87 1.32 14.26
C GLY A 104 17.47 2.30 13.16
N THR A 105 17.49 1.88 11.89
CA THR A 105 17.03 2.73 10.78
C THR A 105 15.52 2.81 10.78
N SER A 106 14.98 3.99 11.09
CA SER A 106 13.55 4.27 11.11
C SER A 106 12.91 4.28 9.72
N ILE A 107 13.47 5.11 8.83
CA ILE A 107 13.01 5.31 7.45
C ILE A 107 14.23 5.37 6.55
N CYS A 108 14.16 4.69 5.41
CA CYS A 108 15.11 4.86 4.32
C CYS A 108 14.36 5.06 3.00
N LYS A 109 15.08 5.39 1.92
CA LYS A 109 14.52 5.52 0.58
C LYS A 109 15.14 4.51 -0.38
N LEU A 110 14.37 3.99 -1.32
CA LEU A 110 14.94 3.20 -2.40
C LEU A 110 15.89 4.08 -3.21
N ASP A 111 17.08 3.56 -3.52
CA ASP A 111 18.04 4.28 -4.35
C ASP A 111 17.54 4.38 -5.79
N THR A 112 16.91 5.49 -6.10
CA THR A 112 16.62 5.92 -7.45
C THR A 112 17.63 7.02 -7.78
N ASN A 113 18.55 6.75 -8.72
CA ASN A 113 19.60 7.67 -9.20
C ASN A 113 19.09 9.07 -9.65
N LEU A 114 17.78 9.27 -9.65
CA LEU A 114 17.05 10.48 -10.01
C LEU A 114 15.97 10.62 -8.94
N SER A 115 16.24 11.29 -7.83
CA SER A 115 15.17 11.67 -6.88
C SER A 115 14.51 12.93 -7.45
N ALA A 116 13.26 12.85 -7.91
CA ALA A 116 12.56 14.04 -8.45
C ALA A 116 12.32 15.13 -7.38
N ASP A 117 12.26 14.78 -6.09
CA ASP A 117 12.05 15.74 -5.01
C ASP A 117 13.26 15.79 -4.05
N GLN A 118 13.90 16.97 -4.00
CA GLN A 118 15.03 17.27 -3.10
C GLN A 118 14.65 17.16 -1.61
N SER A 119 13.37 17.20 -1.29
CA SER A 119 12.87 17.11 0.09
C SER A 119 13.13 15.75 0.75
N PHE A 120 13.48 14.74 -0.05
CA PHE A 120 13.86 13.41 0.44
C PHE A 120 15.38 13.17 0.37
N GLU A 121 16.20 14.18 0.08
CA GLU A 121 17.66 14.03 0.05
C GLU A 121 18.26 13.64 1.40
N ILE A 122 17.67 14.15 2.49
CA ILE A 122 18.12 13.90 3.87
C ILE A 122 17.88 12.45 4.30
N ILE A 123 16.95 11.74 3.63
CA ILE A 123 16.59 10.37 3.97
C ILE A 123 17.68 9.40 3.48
N PRO A 124 18.21 8.52 4.35
CA PRO A 124 19.27 7.59 3.97
C PRO A 124 18.79 6.62 2.88
N GLN A 125 19.67 6.29 1.94
CA GLN A 125 19.39 5.27 0.93
C GLN A 125 19.34 3.87 1.55
N MET A 126 18.41 3.06 1.07
CA MET A 126 18.30 1.65 1.40
C MET A 126 19.51 0.91 0.84
N LYS A 127 20.17 0.13 1.70
CA LYS A 127 21.34 -0.66 1.34
C LYS A 127 21.01 -2.15 1.41
N PRO A 128 21.68 -3.01 0.61
CA PRO A 128 21.63 -4.44 0.81
C PRO A 128 21.96 -4.80 2.28
N PRO A 129 21.27 -5.81 2.88
CA PRO A 129 20.38 -6.78 2.25
C PRO A 129 18.89 -6.37 2.21
N HIS A 130 18.54 -5.12 2.51
CA HIS A 130 17.13 -4.68 2.57
C HIS A 130 16.49 -4.62 1.19
N TYR A 131 15.19 -4.92 1.14
CA TYR A 131 14.40 -4.95 -0.09
C TYR A 131 12.93 -4.61 0.21
N ILE A 132 12.22 -4.14 -0.81
CA ILE A 132 10.78 -3.94 -0.76
C ILE A 132 10.07 -5.11 -1.45
N THR A 133 8.86 -5.43 -1.00
CA THR A 133 7.98 -6.42 -1.64
C THR A 133 6.57 -5.86 -1.81
N GLY A 134 5.66 -6.71 -2.26
CA GLY A 134 4.26 -6.38 -2.37
C GLY A 134 3.96 -5.40 -3.50
N ILE A 135 2.81 -4.73 -3.38
CA ILE A 135 2.32 -3.77 -4.36
C ILE A 135 3.33 -2.67 -4.69
N VAL A 136 4.08 -2.16 -3.70
CA VAL A 136 5.06 -1.07 -3.93
C VAL A 136 6.22 -1.57 -4.77
N ALA A 137 6.70 -2.80 -4.53
CA ALA A 137 7.72 -3.42 -5.38
C ALA A 137 7.18 -3.65 -6.81
N GLY A 138 5.93 -4.09 -6.95
CA GLY A 138 5.25 -4.23 -8.24
C GLY A 138 5.17 -2.91 -9.01
N ILE A 139 4.77 -1.82 -8.33
CA ILE A 139 4.70 -0.47 -8.91
C ILE A 139 6.11 0.00 -9.32
N THR A 140 7.07 -0.13 -8.43
CA THR A 140 8.47 0.28 -8.67
C THR A 140 9.06 -0.47 -9.88
N SER A 141 8.82 -1.78 -9.98
CA SER A 141 9.25 -2.62 -11.11
C SER A 141 8.63 -2.17 -12.43
N CYS A 142 7.32 -1.87 -12.43
CA CYS A 142 6.64 -1.38 -13.62
C CYS A 142 7.13 0.04 -14.03
N LEU A 143 7.39 0.93 -13.07
CA LEU A 143 7.98 2.25 -13.34
C LEU A 143 9.41 2.13 -13.89
N PHE A 144 10.21 1.19 -13.38
CA PHE A 144 11.53 0.88 -13.92
C PHE A 144 11.45 0.42 -15.37
N GLN A 145 10.54 -0.52 -15.69
CA GLN A 145 10.32 -1.00 -17.06
C GLN A 145 9.89 0.13 -18.02
N LYS A 146 9.10 1.09 -17.53
CA LYS A 146 8.67 2.28 -18.31
C LYS A 146 9.71 3.41 -18.34
N ARG A 147 10.89 3.24 -17.72
CA ARG A 147 11.92 4.29 -17.56
C ARG A 147 11.42 5.55 -16.83
N GLN A 148 10.44 5.37 -15.94
CA GLN A 148 9.83 6.42 -15.13
C GLN A 148 10.20 6.33 -13.65
N LEU A 149 11.09 5.41 -13.26
CA LEU A 149 11.51 5.23 -11.87
C LEU A 149 12.10 6.51 -11.25
N GLY A 150 12.74 7.38 -12.05
CA GLY A 150 13.26 8.66 -11.57
C GLY A 150 12.20 9.66 -11.13
N ASN A 151 10.93 9.40 -11.42
CA ASN A 151 9.81 10.20 -10.96
C ASN A 151 9.21 9.67 -9.64
N ALA A 152 9.79 8.62 -9.07
CA ALA A 152 9.26 7.95 -7.89
C ALA A 152 10.16 8.14 -6.68
N SER A 153 9.53 8.56 -5.58
CA SER A 153 10.11 8.57 -4.25
C SER A 153 9.51 7.42 -3.45
N VAL A 154 10.29 6.36 -3.27
CA VAL A 154 9.86 5.19 -2.50
C VAL A 154 10.47 5.26 -1.10
N LEU A 155 9.63 5.57 -0.12
CA LEU A 155 10.02 5.58 1.30
C LEU A 155 9.74 4.20 1.89
N VAL A 156 10.71 3.69 2.62
CA VAL A 156 10.69 2.38 3.25
C VAL A 156 10.68 2.60 4.76
N LEU A 157 9.61 2.17 5.42
CA LEU A 157 9.45 2.28 6.86
C LEU A 157 9.86 0.97 7.51
N ASN A 158 10.58 1.06 8.64
CA ASN A 158 10.85 -0.12 9.43
C ASN A 158 9.55 -0.75 9.93
N ALA A 159 9.40 -2.04 9.65
CA ALA A 159 8.20 -2.80 9.98
C ALA A 159 8.58 -4.26 10.26
N GLU A 160 7.85 -4.89 11.17
CA GLU A 160 8.03 -6.30 11.53
C GLU A 160 6.75 -7.10 11.27
N GLY A 161 6.87 -8.41 11.06
CA GLY A 161 5.73 -9.31 10.89
C GLY A 161 5.62 -9.90 9.48
N HIS A 162 4.52 -10.61 9.25
CA HIS A 162 4.23 -11.25 7.96
C HIS A 162 3.62 -10.24 6.98
N LEU A 163 3.79 -10.52 5.69
CA LEU A 163 3.23 -9.68 4.61
C LEU A 163 1.72 -9.50 4.78
N GLY A 164 1.26 -8.26 4.71
CA GLY A 164 -0.14 -7.87 4.94
C GLY A 164 -0.57 -7.74 6.41
N PHE A 165 0.33 -8.07 7.34
CA PHE A 165 0.12 -7.98 8.79
C PHE A 165 1.31 -7.29 9.47
N GLU A 166 2.01 -6.44 8.74
CA GLU A 166 3.18 -5.75 9.25
C GLU A 166 2.78 -4.76 10.35
N LYS A 167 3.55 -4.79 11.44
CA LYS A 167 3.47 -3.83 12.53
C LYS A 167 4.51 -2.75 12.30
N VAL A 168 4.03 -1.51 12.21
CA VAL A 168 4.86 -0.30 12.11
C VAL A 168 4.70 0.50 13.39
N ASP A 169 5.81 0.98 13.94
CA ASP A 169 5.77 1.85 15.12
C ASP A 169 5.02 3.16 14.80
N ALA A 170 4.26 3.68 15.78
CA ALA A 170 3.53 4.93 15.67
C ALA A 170 4.45 6.08 15.29
N ASP A 171 5.64 6.14 15.90
CA ASP A 171 6.57 7.24 15.67
C ASP A 171 7.08 7.23 14.23
N LEU A 172 7.33 6.03 13.66
CA LEU A 172 7.71 5.87 12.26
C LEU A 172 6.60 6.28 11.29
N VAL A 173 5.34 5.96 11.63
CA VAL A 173 4.18 6.43 10.87
C VAL A 173 4.09 7.95 10.90
N MET A 174 4.38 8.58 12.05
CA MET A 174 4.37 10.03 12.19
C MET A 174 5.51 10.70 11.42
N ASP A 175 6.71 10.13 11.46
CA ASP A 175 7.86 10.62 10.71
C ASP A 175 7.60 10.56 9.19
N ALA A 176 7.10 9.43 8.70
CA ALA A 176 6.72 9.29 7.30
C ALA A 176 5.59 10.25 6.92
N ALA A 177 4.61 10.44 7.82
CA ALA A 177 3.53 11.39 7.59
C ALA A 177 4.04 12.83 7.50
N ASP A 178 5.00 13.24 8.33
CA ASP A 178 5.59 14.58 8.24
C ASP A 178 6.29 14.82 6.90
N LEU A 179 6.97 13.80 6.39
CA LEU A 179 7.64 13.82 5.09
C LEU A 179 6.66 13.94 3.91
N VAL A 180 5.50 13.27 3.97
CA VAL A 180 4.53 13.25 2.85
C VAL A 180 3.38 14.25 2.99
N ALA A 181 3.16 14.82 4.17
CA ALA A 181 2.01 15.68 4.44
C ALA A 181 1.93 16.89 3.51
N LYS A 182 3.08 17.47 3.11
CA LYS A 182 3.10 18.59 2.17
C LYS A 182 2.42 18.26 0.82
N TYR A 183 2.49 17.01 0.35
CA TYR A 183 1.84 16.60 -0.90
C TYR A 183 0.36 16.28 -0.69
N LEU A 184 -0.03 15.91 0.53
CA LEU A 184 -1.41 15.54 0.85
C LEU A 184 -2.30 16.74 1.14
N VAL A 185 -1.78 17.74 1.85
CA VAL A 185 -2.58 18.88 2.36
C VAL A 185 -1.98 20.25 2.05
N GLY A 186 -0.80 20.30 1.41
CA GLY A 186 -0.04 21.53 1.22
C GLY A 186 0.69 21.99 2.48
N GLU A 187 1.71 22.83 2.30
CA GLU A 187 2.58 23.30 3.41
C GLU A 187 1.80 24.05 4.49
N GLN A 188 0.81 24.87 4.09
CA GLN A 188 0.02 25.70 5.00
C GLN A 188 -0.81 24.87 5.99
N ASN A 189 -1.27 23.67 5.60
CA ASN A 189 -2.10 22.83 6.45
C ASN A 189 -1.32 21.70 7.14
N LYS A 190 -0.03 21.53 6.81
CA LYS A 190 0.84 20.46 7.30
C LYS A 190 0.79 20.32 8.83
N THR A 191 1.03 21.40 9.58
CA THR A 191 1.07 21.37 11.05
C THR A 191 -0.25 20.93 11.67
N SER A 192 -1.38 21.44 11.16
CA SER A 192 -2.72 21.06 11.65
C SER A 192 -3.03 19.59 11.34
N TYR A 193 -2.64 19.12 10.15
CA TYR A 193 -2.79 17.73 9.73
C TYR A 193 -2.00 16.79 10.63
N ILE A 194 -0.71 17.05 10.87
CA ILE A 194 0.15 16.23 11.73
C ILE A 194 -0.37 16.17 13.17
N LYS A 195 -0.84 17.30 13.71
CA LYS A 195 -1.47 17.33 15.04
C LYS A 195 -2.72 16.46 15.13
N GLN A 196 -3.54 16.43 14.09
CA GLN A 196 -4.75 15.59 14.06
C GLN A 196 -4.42 14.12 13.86
N LEU A 197 -3.43 13.82 13.01
CA LEU A 197 -2.98 12.46 12.74
C LEU A 197 -2.36 11.82 14.00
N SER A 198 -1.52 12.55 14.74
CA SER A 198 -0.88 12.04 15.96
C SER A 198 -1.89 11.59 17.02
N ALA A 199 -3.00 12.31 17.16
CA ALA A 199 -4.09 11.95 18.06
C ALA A 199 -4.81 10.65 17.66
N ARG A 200 -4.77 10.27 16.38
CA ARG A 200 -5.37 9.03 15.85
C ARG A 200 -4.39 7.85 15.89
N VAL A 201 -3.15 8.06 15.45
CA VAL A 201 -2.12 7.01 15.40
C VAL A 201 -1.83 6.45 16.79
N ARG A 202 -1.71 7.33 17.80
CA ARG A 202 -1.50 6.90 19.19
C ARG A 202 -2.65 6.05 19.74
N LYS A 203 -3.90 6.37 19.36
CA LYS A 203 -5.09 5.60 19.78
C LYS A 203 -5.14 4.21 19.15
N ILE A 204 -4.73 4.10 17.88
CA ILE A 204 -4.70 2.83 17.14
C ILE A 204 -3.64 1.90 17.74
N ASN A 205 -2.43 2.41 18.00
CA ASN A 205 -1.36 1.59 18.58
C ASN A 205 -1.57 1.26 20.07
N SER A 206 -2.23 2.12 20.85
CA SER A 206 -2.60 1.81 22.24
C SER A 206 -3.66 0.70 22.36
N GLY A 207 -4.45 0.46 21.31
CA GLY A 207 -5.42 -0.64 21.28
C GLY A 207 -4.80 -2.03 21.01
N ILE A 208 -3.56 -2.08 20.48
CA ILE A 208 -2.85 -3.31 20.08
C ILE A 208 -1.67 -3.60 21.02
N THR A 209 -1.41 -2.75 22.01
CA THR A 209 -0.54 -3.10 23.14
C THR A 209 -1.33 -3.96 24.12
N LEU A 210 -1.31 -5.28 23.93
CA LEU A 210 -1.86 -6.29 24.84
C LEU A 210 -1.22 -6.31 26.26
N GLY A 211 -0.51 -5.24 26.66
CA GLY A 211 0.28 -5.20 27.88
C GLY A 211 1.46 -6.17 27.90
N MET A 212 1.83 -6.77 26.76
CA MET A 212 2.93 -7.74 26.68
C MET A 212 4.32 -7.09 26.80
N TYR A 213 4.42 -5.80 26.50
CA TYR A 213 5.64 -5.02 26.60
C TYR A 213 5.35 -3.84 27.53
N LEU A 214 6.09 -3.77 28.65
CA LEU A 214 6.01 -2.74 29.68
C LEU A 214 7.17 -1.75 29.52
#